data_AF-A0A2N5J1Y7-F1
#
_entry.id   AF-A0A2N5J1Y7-F1
#
_cell.length_a   1.000
_cell.length_b   1.000
_cell.length_c   1.000
_cell.angle_alpha   90.00
_cell.angle_beta   90.00
_cell.angle_gamma   90.00
#
_symmetry.space_group_name_H-M   'P 1'
#
loop_
_entity.id
_entity.type
_entity.pdbx_description
1 polymer ?
#
loop_
_entity_poly.entity_id
_entity_poly.type
_entity_poly.pdbx_seq_one_letter_code
_entity_poly.pdbx_strand_id
1 'polypeptide(L)'
;MAKRSMSQGGVAYMPPTEPEARRRTRDVGEALSQSRSLGDSTNRDFEDIAAHPDFPVPLLKIPGEEDRPLTPELARILLRVAELLSGGKAVYMVEYDTQLTTQEAADLLGVSRPTLVKLLEDDHIPFTKVGRHRRVMLDDLQKYAAQRHQEHIAMFDELAADEDPSLTLDNPLIRH
;
A
#
# COMPACT_ATOMS: atom_id res chain seq x y z
N MET A 1 12.96 27.72 -2.50
CA MET A 1 14.25 27.16 -2.99
C MET A 1 14.16 25.65 -3.02
N ALA A 2 14.69 25.04 -4.09
CA ALA A 2 14.44 23.69 -4.58
C ALA A 2 14.93 22.55 -3.68
N LYS A 3 14.25 21.39 -3.74
CA LYS A 3 14.88 20.06 -3.71
C LYS A 3 14.16 19.12 -4.68
N ARG A 4 14.54 19.22 -5.96
CA ARG A 4 14.43 18.13 -6.94
C ARG A 4 15.40 17.03 -6.49
N SER A 5 14.88 15.92 -6.00
CA SER A 5 15.57 14.63 -5.96
C SER A 5 14.52 13.54 -5.78
N MET A 6 13.71 13.35 -6.82
CA MET A 6 13.04 12.09 -7.08
C MET A 6 13.87 11.45 -8.18
N SER A 7 14.41 10.26 -7.94
CA SER A 7 14.92 9.40 -9.01
C SER A 7 13.81 9.25 -10.07
N GLN A 8 14.22 9.17 -11.33
CA GLN A 8 13.39 9.44 -12.51
C GLN A 8 12.19 8.50 -12.78
N GLY A 9 11.68 7.73 -11.80
CA GLY A 9 10.59 6.75 -12.00
C GLY A 9 9.38 6.86 -11.06
N GLY A 10 9.39 7.77 -10.07
CA GLY A 10 8.29 7.91 -9.11
C GLY A 10 7.22 8.90 -9.57
N VAL A 11 5.95 8.47 -9.62
CA VAL A 11 4.81 9.37 -9.85
C VAL A 11 4.01 9.52 -8.56
N ALA A 12 4.04 10.71 -7.97
CA ALA A 12 3.16 11.10 -6.88
C ALA A 12 1.89 11.72 -7.45
N TYR A 13 0.73 11.09 -7.21
CA TYR A 13 -0.55 11.69 -7.56
C TYR A 13 -1.23 12.21 -6.30
N MET A 14 -1.35 13.53 -6.22
CA MET A 14 -2.15 14.18 -5.20
C MET A 14 -3.54 14.48 -5.79
N PRO A 15 -4.63 14.07 -5.12
CA PRO A 15 -5.95 14.40 -5.61
C PRO A 15 -6.10 15.93 -5.71
N PRO A 16 -6.74 16.44 -6.78
CA PRO A 16 -6.81 17.86 -7.03
C PRO A 16 -7.52 18.60 -5.89
N THR A 17 -6.98 19.77 -5.51
CA THR A 17 -7.49 20.58 -4.40
C THR A 17 -8.67 21.48 -4.79
N GLU A 18 -8.90 21.64 -6.09
CA GLU A 18 -9.96 22.46 -6.66
C GLU A 18 -11.36 21.83 -6.46
N PRO A 19 -12.39 22.63 -6.12
CA PRO A 19 -13.74 22.13 -5.81
C PRO A 19 -14.38 21.31 -6.94
N GLU A 20 -14.16 21.68 -8.21
CA GLU A 20 -14.75 21.01 -9.37
C GLU A 20 -14.10 19.65 -9.68
N ALA A 21 -12.78 19.54 -9.47
CA ALA A 21 -12.05 18.31 -9.67
C ALA A 21 -12.30 17.30 -8.53
N ARG A 22 -12.59 17.79 -7.31
CA ARG A 22 -13.07 16.96 -6.19
C ARG A 22 -14.43 16.32 -6.45
N ARG A 23 -15.31 16.95 -7.24
CA ARG A 23 -16.59 16.33 -7.63
C ARG A 23 -16.36 15.08 -8.48
N ARG A 24 -15.47 15.16 -9.47
CA ARG A 24 -15.13 14.03 -10.34
C ARG A 24 -14.55 12.82 -9.59
N THR A 25 -13.66 13.03 -8.62
CA THR A 25 -13.13 11.93 -7.78
C THR A 25 -14.18 11.37 -6.81
N ARG A 26 -15.12 12.21 -6.34
CA ARG A 26 -16.25 11.78 -5.51
C ARG A 26 -17.26 10.95 -6.31
N ASP A 27 -17.54 11.33 -7.54
CA ASP A 27 -18.46 10.60 -8.45
C ASP A 27 -17.95 9.17 -8.73
N VAL A 28 -16.63 8.99 -8.89
CA VAL A 28 -16.03 7.65 -9.03
C VAL A 28 -16.18 6.84 -7.74
N GLY A 29 -15.91 7.44 -6.58
CA GLY A 29 -16.08 6.77 -5.28
C GLY A 29 -17.53 6.39 -4.98
N GLU A 30 -18.48 7.22 -5.39
CA GLU A 30 -19.92 6.98 -5.25
C GLU A 30 -20.40 5.87 -6.19
N ALA A 31 -19.96 5.87 -7.45
CA ALA A 31 -20.26 4.80 -8.41
C ALA A 31 -19.72 3.43 -7.94
N LEU A 32 -18.51 3.40 -7.37
CA LEU A 32 -17.94 2.18 -6.78
C LEU A 32 -18.68 1.70 -5.53
N SER A 33 -19.23 2.63 -4.74
CA SER A 33 -20.03 2.31 -3.55
C SER A 33 -21.41 1.75 -3.91
N GLN A 34 -22.06 2.31 -4.95
CA GLN A 34 -23.35 1.83 -5.46
C GLN A 34 -23.24 0.44 -6.11
N SER A 35 -22.09 0.08 -6.68
CA SER A 35 -21.89 -1.24 -7.30
C SER A 35 -21.80 -2.39 -6.28
N ARG A 36 -21.38 -2.11 -5.02
CA ARG A 36 -21.28 -3.15 -3.97
C ARG A 36 -22.62 -3.60 -3.41
N SER A 37 -23.70 -2.83 -3.59
CA SER A 37 -25.01 -3.15 -3.02
C SER A 37 -25.85 -4.13 -3.86
N LEU A 38 -25.37 -4.56 -5.04
CA LEU A 38 -26.04 -5.52 -5.94
C LEU A 38 -25.54 -6.98 -5.82
N GLY A 39 -24.69 -7.30 -4.85
CA GLY A 39 -23.67 -8.34 -5.00
C GLY A 39 -23.95 -9.81 -4.61
N ASP A 40 -25.11 -10.20 -4.08
CA ASP A 40 -25.21 -11.58 -3.53
C ASP A 40 -25.87 -12.63 -4.44
N SER A 41 -26.70 -12.23 -5.41
CA SER A 41 -27.35 -13.17 -6.35
C SER A 41 -26.80 -13.12 -7.78
N THR A 42 -26.06 -12.07 -8.14
CA THR A 42 -25.51 -11.85 -9.49
C THR A 42 -24.11 -12.42 -9.70
N ASN A 43 -23.41 -12.77 -8.61
CA ASN A 43 -22.00 -13.14 -8.67
C ASN A 43 -21.76 -14.55 -9.24
N ARG A 44 -22.67 -15.51 -9.01
CA ARG A 44 -22.51 -16.90 -9.50
C ARG A 44 -22.69 -17.01 -11.01
N ASP A 45 -23.78 -16.45 -11.55
CA ASP A 45 -24.03 -16.46 -12.99
C ASP A 45 -22.93 -15.71 -13.76
N PHE A 46 -22.38 -14.64 -13.17
CA PHE A 46 -21.24 -13.91 -13.73
C PHE A 46 -19.95 -14.74 -13.70
N GLU A 47 -19.65 -15.42 -12.59
CA GLU A 47 -18.48 -16.29 -12.47
C GLU A 47 -18.52 -17.46 -13.48
N ASP A 48 -19.69 -18.06 -13.69
CA ASP A 48 -19.87 -19.15 -14.67
C ASP A 48 -19.66 -18.66 -16.11
N ILE A 49 -20.13 -17.46 -16.45
CA ILE A 49 -19.91 -16.85 -17.77
C ILE A 49 -18.43 -16.42 -17.93
N ALA A 50 -17.83 -15.88 -16.87
CA ALA A 50 -16.43 -15.44 -16.85
C ALA A 50 -15.43 -16.60 -16.96
N ALA A 51 -15.82 -17.81 -16.58
CA ALA A 51 -15.01 -19.02 -16.72
C ALA A 51 -14.96 -19.57 -18.17
N HIS A 52 -15.78 -19.03 -19.09
CA HIS A 52 -15.77 -19.48 -20.48
C HIS A 52 -14.47 -19.04 -21.19
N PRO A 53 -13.80 -19.90 -21.96
CA PRO A 53 -12.56 -19.53 -22.69
C PRO A 53 -12.71 -18.38 -23.70
N ASP A 54 -13.94 -18.07 -24.11
CA ASP A 54 -14.26 -16.97 -25.04
C ASP A 54 -14.74 -15.71 -24.31
N PHE A 55 -14.64 -15.69 -22.97
CA PHE A 55 -15.03 -14.53 -22.20
C PHE A 55 -14.14 -13.33 -22.56
N PRO A 56 -14.74 -12.17 -22.90
CA PRO A 56 -13.97 -11.03 -23.37
C PRO A 56 -13.01 -10.56 -22.29
N VAL A 57 -11.73 -10.41 -22.65
CA VAL A 57 -10.73 -9.80 -21.78
C VAL A 57 -11.10 -8.34 -21.59
N PRO A 58 -11.36 -7.87 -20.35
CA PRO A 58 -11.66 -6.47 -20.12
C PRO A 58 -10.45 -5.63 -20.56
N LEU A 59 -10.71 -4.50 -21.21
CA LEU A 59 -9.68 -3.59 -21.72
C LEU A 59 -9.72 -2.27 -20.96
N LEU A 60 -8.54 -1.81 -20.53
CA LEU A 60 -8.32 -0.47 -20.05
C LEU A 60 -8.25 0.48 -21.25
N LYS A 61 -9.20 1.41 -21.30
CA LYS A 61 -9.32 2.45 -22.33
C LYS A 61 -8.89 3.80 -21.77
N ILE A 62 -7.84 4.39 -22.32
CA ILE A 62 -7.41 5.75 -21.99
C ILE A 62 -7.45 6.57 -23.30
N PRO A 63 -8.14 7.73 -23.32
CA PRO A 63 -8.18 8.57 -24.53
C PRO A 63 -6.77 8.95 -25.01
N GLY A 64 -6.44 8.58 -26.24
CA GLY A 64 -5.13 8.86 -26.84
C GLY A 64 -4.05 7.83 -26.56
N GLU A 65 -4.35 6.75 -25.84
CA GLU A 65 -3.46 5.61 -25.65
C GLU A 65 -4.03 4.33 -26.30
N GLU A 66 -3.16 3.35 -26.52
CA GLU A 66 -3.58 2.03 -26.98
C GLU A 66 -4.36 1.28 -25.91
N ASP A 67 -5.30 0.45 -26.34
CA ASP A 67 -6.04 -0.44 -25.47
C ASP A 67 -5.09 -1.43 -24.78
N ARG A 68 -5.24 -1.59 -23.46
CA ARG A 68 -4.43 -2.55 -22.69
C ARG A 68 -5.33 -3.57 -22.00
N PRO A 69 -4.95 -4.86 -21.95
CA PRO A 69 -5.65 -5.84 -21.13
C PRO A 69 -5.69 -5.41 -19.66
N LEU A 70 -6.89 -5.41 -19.08
CA LEU A 70 -7.10 -5.21 -17.66
C LEU A 70 -7.03 -6.57 -16.95
N THR A 71 -5.82 -6.99 -16.57
CA THR A 71 -5.65 -8.24 -15.83
C THR A 71 -6.30 -8.14 -14.43
N PRO A 72 -6.66 -9.27 -13.80
CA PRO A 72 -7.19 -9.27 -12.43
C PRO A 72 -6.27 -8.58 -11.42
N GLU A 73 -4.95 -8.72 -11.59
CA GLU A 73 -3.94 -8.08 -10.74
C GLU A 73 -4.00 -6.56 -10.88
N LEU A 74 -4.03 -6.05 -12.12
CA LEU A 74 -4.14 -4.61 -12.40
C LEU A 74 -5.47 -4.05 -11.90
N ALA A 75 -6.58 -4.77 -12.11
CA ALA A 75 -7.90 -4.37 -11.62
C ALA A 75 -7.93 -4.19 -10.10
N ARG A 76 -7.36 -5.15 -9.34
CA ARG A 76 -7.28 -5.07 -7.87
C ARG A 76 -6.49 -3.86 -7.41
N ILE A 77 -5.36 -3.56 -8.06
CA ILE A 77 -4.53 -2.39 -7.73
C ILE A 77 -5.32 -1.10 -8.02
N LEU A 78 -5.94 -0.98 -9.19
CA LEU A 78 -6.70 0.21 -9.57
C LEU A 78 -7.89 0.46 -8.63
N LEU A 79 -8.62 -0.59 -8.25
CA LEU A 79 -9.71 -0.49 -7.26
C LEU A 79 -9.19 0.05 -5.92
N ARG A 80 -8.05 -0.47 -5.44
CA ARG A 80 -7.46 0.00 -4.19
C ARG A 80 -7.00 1.45 -4.26
N VAL A 81 -6.39 1.85 -5.37
CA VAL A 81 -5.99 3.24 -5.61
C VAL A 81 -7.21 4.16 -5.63
N ALA A 82 -8.29 3.76 -6.32
CA ALA A 82 -9.53 4.52 -6.38
C ALA A 82 -10.17 4.72 -4.99
N GLU A 83 -10.18 3.69 -4.14
CA GLU A 83 -10.62 3.79 -2.74
C GLU A 83 -9.79 4.79 -1.92
N LEU A 84 -8.47 4.75 -2.07
CA LEU A 84 -7.58 5.66 -1.33
C LEU A 84 -7.82 7.11 -1.77
N LEU A 85 -7.95 7.35 -3.08
CA LEU A 85 -8.18 8.68 -3.64
C LEU A 85 -9.58 9.23 -3.29
N SER A 86 -10.63 8.39 -3.32
CA SER A 86 -11.98 8.81 -2.92
C SER A 86 -12.05 9.17 -1.43
N GLY A 87 -11.23 8.52 -0.60
CA GLY A 87 -11.00 8.88 0.79
C GLY A 87 -10.10 10.10 1.01
N GLY A 88 -9.64 10.79 -0.04
CA GLY A 88 -8.78 11.97 0.04
C GLY A 88 -7.32 11.67 0.42
N LYS A 89 -6.90 10.40 0.38
CA LYS A 89 -5.52 9.99 0.68
C LYS A 89 -4.65 10.13 -0.57
N ALA A 90 -3.41 10.56 -0.39
CA ALA A 90 -2.42 10.57 -1.47
C ALA A 90 -1.92 9.15 -1.78
N VAL A 91 -1.58 8.90 -3.04
CA VAL A 91 -1.03 7.61 -3.50
C VAL A 91 0.32 7.87 -4.18
N TYR A 92 1.31 7.04 -3.82
CA TYR A 92 2.67 7.09 -4.37
C TYR A 92 2.97 5.79 -5.11
N MET A 93 3.44 5.89 -6.34
CA MET A 93 3.90 4.75 -7.14
C MET A 93 5.41 4.85 -7.35
N VAL A 94 6.12 3.75 -7.13
CA VAL A 94 7.57 3.61 -7.29
C VAL A 94 7.87 2.32 -8.03
N GLU A 95 8.89 2.33 -8.88
CA GLU A 95 9.36 1.11 -9.56
C GLU A 95 10.04 0.17 -8.55
N TYR A 96 9.89 -1.14 -8.72
CA TYR A 96 10.39 -2.14 -7.77
C TYR A 96 11.93 -2.09 -7.62
N ASP A 97 12.65 -1.80 -8.71
CA ASP A 97 14.11 -1.68 -8.74
C ASP A 97 14.63 -0.29 -8.30
N THR A 98 13.78 0.53 -7.67
CA THR A 98 14.17 1.88 -7.26
C THR A 98 15.14 1.83 -6.08
N GLN A 99 16.32 2.40 -6.29
CA GLN A 99 17.20 2.80 -5.19
C GLN A 99 16.62 4.04 -4.51
N LEU A 100 16.24 3.87 -3.24
CA LEU A 100 15.71 4.92 -2.38
C LEU A 100 16.84 5.73 -1.75
N THR A 101 16.60 7.02 -1.56
CA THR A 101 17.41 7.83 -0.65
C THR A 101 17.15 7.42 0.80
N THR A 102 18.08 7.75 1.70
CA THR A 102 17.88 7.56 3.15
C THR A 102 16.68 8.33 3.72
N GLN A 103 16.17 9.34 3.03
CA GLN A 103 14.98 10.04 3.51
C GLN A 103 13.73 9.24 3.12
N GLU A 104 13.60 8.89 1.85
CA GLU A 104 12.46 8.10 1.35
C GLU A 104 12.35 6.75 2.07
N ALA A 105 13.47 6.05 2.28
CA ALA A 105 13.46 4.79 3.01
C ALA A 105 13.05 4.95 4.49
N ALA A 106 13.39 6.09 5.12
CA ALA A 106 13.02 6.36 6.50
C ALA A 106 11.52 6.68 6.60
N ASP A 107 11.02 7.46 5.65
CA ASP A 107 9.60 7.80 5.53
C ASP A 107 8.75 6.52 5.29
N LEU A 108 9.23 5.60 4.45
CA LEU A 108 8.56 4.32 4.20
C LEU A 108 8.55 3.37 5.41
N LEU A 109 9.65 3.32 6.17
CA LEU A 109 9.72 2.54 7.42
C LEU A 109 9.00 3.20 8.60
N GLY A 110 8.55 4.45 8.45
CA GLY A 110 7.95 5.21 9.54
C GLY A 110 8.93 5.56 10.67
N VAL A 111 10.22 5.69 10.37
CA VAL A 111 11.27 6.01 11.35
C VAL A 111 11.97 7.32 11.01
N SER A 112 12.69 7.89 11.98
CA SER A 112 13.52 9.07 11.70
C SER A 112 14.70 8.72 10.79
N ARG A 113 15.13 9.67 9.94
CA ARG A 113 16.32 9.48 9.09
C ARG A 113 17.58 9.10 9.89
N PRO A 114 17.90 9.73 11.05
CA PRO A 114 19.01 9.27 11.88
C PRO A 114 18.87 7.82 12.35
N THR A 115 17.64 7.38 12.69
CA THR A 115 17.37 5.98 13.05
C THR A 115 17.66 5.06 11.88
N LEU A 116 17.18 5.38 10.67
CA LEU A 116 17.49 4.58 9.50
C LEU A 116 19.00 4.51 9.25
N VAL A 117 19.71 5.64 9.32
CA VAL A 117 21.17 5.66 9.09
C VAL A 117 21.89 4.74 10.07
N LYS A 118 21.46 4.67 11.34
CA LYS A 118 22.01 3.68 12.29
C LYS A 118 21.77 2.25 11.81
N LEU A 119 20.53 1.91 11.43
CA LEU A 119 20.22 0.57 10.90
C LEU A 119 21.07 0.19 9.68
N LEU A 120 21.38 1.16 8.81
CA LEU A 120 22.27 0.94 7.66
C LEU A 120 23.73 0.72 8.09
N GLU A 121 24.24 1.55 9.01
CA GLU A 121 25.63 1.47 9.49
C GLU A 121 25.87 0.22 10.37
N ASP A 122 24.83 -0.25 11.05
CA ASP A 122 24.83 -1.48 11.84
C ASP A 122 24.55 -2.72 10.98
N ASP A 123 24.61 -2.61 9.64
CA ASP A 123 24.41 -3.68 8.64
C ASP A 123 23.07 -4.45 8.74
N HIS A 124 22.06 -3.89 9.42
CA HIS A 124 20.73 -4.51 9.50
C HIS A 124 19.98 -4.45 8.17
N ILE A 125 20.28 -3.46 7.34
CA ILE A 125 19.68 -3.28 6.02
C ILE A 125 20.81 -3.00 5.02
N PRO A 126 20.97 -3.82 3.96
CA PRO A 126 21.93 -3.57 2.91
C PRO A 126 21.76 -2.19 2.29
N PHE A 127 22.88 -1.53 1.99
CA PHE A 127 22.88 -0.26 1.29
C PHE A 127 24.09 -0.15 0.37
N THR A 128 23.98 0.70 -0.63
CA THR A 128 25.08 1.07 -1.52
C THR A 128 25.43 2.54 -1.36
N LYS A 129 26.70 2.89 -1.61
CA LYS A 129 27.15 4.29 -1.64
C LYS A 129 27.26 4.75 -3.08
N VAL A 130 26.47 5.76 -3.45
CA VAL A 130 26.58 6.47 -4.72
C VAL A 130 27.23 7.82 -4.44
N GLY A 131 28.54 7.89 -4.66
CA GLY A 131 29.37 9.02 -4.23
C GLY A 131 29.39 9.15 -2.70
N ARG A 132 28.86 10.26 -2.18
CA ARG A 132 28.78 10.53 -0.73
C ARG A 132 27.44 10.12 -0.09
N HIS A 133 26.48 9.69 -0.89
CA HIS A 133 25.12 9.41 -0.42
C HIS A 133 24.85 7.91 -0.38
N ARG A 134 24.13 7.49 0.66
CA ARG A 134 23.63 6.12 0.80
C ARG A 134 22.35 5.94 -0.02
N ARG A 135 22.20 4.76 -0.61
CA ARG A 135 21.05 4.30 -1.38
C ARG A 135 20.63 2.93 -0.88
N VAL A 136 19.33 2.74 -0.72
CA VAL A 136 18.74 1.50 -0.17
C VAL A 136 17.80 0.94 -1.22
N MET A 137 17.91 -0.34 -1.54
CA MET A 137 16.94 -0.98 -2.43
C MET A 137 15.61 -1.13 -1.69
N LEU A 138 14.51 -0.84 -2.39
CA LEU A 138 13.17 -1.01 -1.81
C LEU A 138 12.94 -2.46 -1.35
N ASP A 139 13.42 -3.44 -2.12
CA ASP A 139 13.31 -4.86 -1.77
C ASP A 139 13.97 -5.20 -0.42
N ASP A 140 15.20 -4.71 -0.20
CA ASP A 140 15.92 -4.90 1.07
C ASP A 140 15.20 -4.23 2.25
N LEU A 141 14.62 -3.05 2.00
CA LEU A 141 13.83 -2.34 3.00
C LEU A 141 12.57 -3.12 3.40
N GLN A 142 11.89 -3.72 2.43
CA GLN A 142 10.67 -4.52 2.66
C GLN A 142 10.98 -5.82 3.39
N LYS A 143 12.07 -6.51 3.04
CA LYS A 143 12.53 -7.72 3.76
C LYS A 143 12.78 -7.43 5.23
N TYR A 144 13.49 -6.33 5.51
CA TYR A 144 13.73 -5.90 6.89
C TYR A 144 12.42 -5.60 7.63
N ALA A 145 11.49 -4.87 7.01
CA ALA A 145 10.20 -4.55 7.63
C ALA A 145 9.37 -5.80 7.95
N ALA A 146 9.35 -6.78 7.03
CA ALA A 146 8.65 -8.05 7.21
C ALA A 146 9.26 -8.87 8.37
N GLN A 147 10.60 -8.97 8.42
CA GLN A 147 11.29 -9.66 9.51
C GLN A 147 10.98 -9.01 10.87
N ARG A 148 11.07 -7.68 10.97
CA ARG A 148 10.74 -6.93 12.18
C ARG A 148 9.31 -7.14 12.65
N HIS A 149 8.38 -7.21 11.71
CA HIS A 149 6.98 -7.45 12.03
C HIS A 149 6.77 -8.85 12.60
N GLN A 150 7.42 -9.86 12.03
CA GLN A 150 7.36 -11.24 12.52
C GLN A 150 7.98 -11.38 13.92
N GLU A 151 9.14 -10.76 14.16
CA GLU A 151 9.78 -10.72 15.49
C GLU A 151 8.86 -10.08 16.54
N HIS A 152 8.18 -8.99 16.17
CA HIS A 152 7.26 -8.29 17.07
C HIS A 152 6.02 -9.13 17.41
N ILE A 153 5.45 -9.82 16.42
CA ILE A 153 4.33 -10.75 16.65
C ILE A 153 4.79 -11.90 17.56
N ALA A 154 5.93 -12.52 17.27
CA ALA A 154 6.45 -13.63 18.08
C ALA A 154 6.70 -13.22 19.54
N MET A 155 7.24 -12.03 19.78
CA MET A 155 7.42 -11.49 21.14
C MET A 155 6.08 -11.26 21.85
N PHE A 156 5.06 -10.76 21.14
CA PHE A 156 3.72 -10.60 21.71
C PHE A 156 3.06 -11.94 22.03
N ASP A 157 3.21 -12.94 21.17
CA ASP A 157 2.69 -14.29 21.41
C ASP A 157 3.38 -14.93 22.64
N GLU A 158 4.68 -14.71 22.82
CA GLU A 158 5.42 -15.17 24.00
C GLU A 158 4.92 -14.50 25.29
N LEU A 159 4.70 -13.19 25.28
CA LEU A 159 4.13 -12.47 26.42
C LEU A 159 2.68 -12.89 26.72
N ALA A 160 1.87 -13.15 25.70
CA ALA A 160 0.49 -13.62 25.86
C ALA A 160 0.40 -15.06 26.37
N ALA A 161 1.42 -15.90 26.11
CA ALA A 161 1.48 -17.27 26.60
C ALA A 161 1.77 -17.35 28.12
N ASP A 162 2.41 -16.33 28.69
CA ASP A 162 2.72 -16.22 30.13
C ASP A 162 1.57 -15.59 30.95
N GLU A 163 0.55 -15.02 30.30
CA GLU A 163 -0.64 -14.49 30.98
C GLU A 163 -1.68 -15.61 31.21
N ASP A 164 -1.82 -16.06 32.47
CA ASP A 164 -2.95 -16.91 32.88
C ASP A 164 -4.26 -16.09 32.82
N PRO A 165 -5.16 -16.34 31.84
CA PRO A 165 -6.37 -15.55 31.66
C PRO A 165 -7.33 -15.66 32.85
N SER A 166 -7.10 -16.62 33.75
CA SER A 166 -7.91 -16.78 34.96
C SER A 166 -7.63 -15.72 36.03
N LEU A 167 -6.50 -15.00 35.96
CA LEU A 167 -6.13 -13.94 36.92
C LEU A 167 -6.84 -12.60 36.67
N THR A 168 -7.51 -12.41 35.52
CA THR A 168 -8.28 -11.18 35.20
C THR A 168 -9.80 -11.33 35.35
N LEU A 169 -10.30 -12.52 35.67
CA LEU A 169 -11.74 -12.78 35.87
C LEU A 169 -12.28 -12.22 37.20
N ASP A 170 -11.42 -11.99 38.20
CA ASP A 170 -11.77 -11.31 39.45
C ASP A 170 -11.41 -9.82 39.41
N ASN A 171 -11.84 -9.10 38.36
CA ASN A 171 -11.71 -7.64 38.33
C ASN A 171 -12.94 -6.98 38.99
N PRO A 172 -12.85 -6.45 40.22
CA PRO A 172 -13.98 -5.86 40.93
C PRO A 172 -14.52 -4.56 40.28
N LEU A 173 -13.86 -4.04 39.25
CA LEU A 173 -14.27 -2.84 38.52
C LEU A 173 -15.21 -3.14 37.33
N ILE A 174 -15.43 -4.40 36.98
CA ILE A 174 -16.42 -4.81 35.97
C ILE A 174 -17.60 -5.46 36.72
N ARG A 175 -18.48 -4.64 37.30
CA ARG A 175 -19.80 -5.11 37.77
C ARG A 175 -20.85 -4.80 36.70
N HIS A 176 -21.62 -5.83 36.34
CA HIS A 176 -22.81 -5.78 35.49
C HIS A 176 -23.90 -4.87 36.06
#